data_AF-A0A5C4KS57-F1
#
_entry.id   AF-A0A5C4KS57-F1
#
_cell.length_a   1.000
_cell.length_b   1.000
_cell.length_c   1.000
_cell.angle_alpha   90.00
_cell.angle_beta   90.00
_cell.angle_gamma   90.00
#
_symmetry.space_group_name_H-M   'P 1'
#
loop_
_entity.id
_entity.type
_entity.pdbx_description
1 polymer ?
#
loop_
_entity_poly.entity_id
_entity_poly.type
_entity_poly.pdbx_seq_one_letter_code
_entity_poly.pdbx_strand_id
1 'polypeptide(L)' 'MLADRSALFARPGAHHKALLTGARTLYTNKVIDSDDLCDLLELADGALAFAVEWMLDINSDE' A
#
# COMPACT_ATOMS: atom_id res chain seq x y z
N MET A 1 9.44 15.42 -13.28
CA MET A 1 7.99 15.19 -13.29
C MET A 1 7.68 14.17 -12.20
N LEU A 2 7.25 14.63 -11.01
CA LEU A 2 6.53 13.74 -10.11
C LEU A 2 5.23 13.41 -10.84
N ALA A 3 5.13 12.20 -11.41
CA ALA A 3 3.83 11.70 -11.84
C ALA A 3 2.85 11.90 -10.67
N ASP A 4 1.73 12.53 -11.00
CA ASP A 4 0.68 12.99 -10.11
C ASP A 4 0.63 12.22 -8.78
N ARG A 5 1.09 12.88 -7.70
CA ARG A 5 0.96 12.35 -6.32
C ARG A 5 -0.52 12.00 -6.05
N SER A 6 -1.44 12.78 -6.59
CA SER A 6 -2.88 12.53 -6.62
C SER A 6 -3.26 11.21 -7.32
N ALA A 7 -2.62 10.85 -8.45
CA ALA A 7 -2.89 9.60 -9.16
C ALA A 7 -2.40 8.37 -8.39
N LEU A 8 -1.29 8.51 -7.64
CA LEU A 8 -0.78 7.47 -6.74
C LEU A 8 -1.77 7.16 -5.60
N PHE A 9 -2.47 8.19 -5.12
CA PHE A 9 -3.46 8.08 -4.05
C PHE A 9 -4.89 7.90 -4.57
N ALA A 10 -5.16 7.99 -5.87
CA ALA A 10 -6.52 7.90 -6.42
C ALA A 10 -7.15 6.50 -6.23
N ARG A 11 -6.33 5.45 -6.06
CA ARG A 11 -6.80 4.05 -5.97
C ARG A 11 -6.05 3.27 -4.89
N PRO A 12 -6.10 3.71 -3.62
CA PRO A 12 -5.22 3.18 -2.59
C PRO A 12 -5.51 1.70 -2.30
N GLY A 13 -6.77 1.28 -2.38
CA GLY A 13 -7.15 -0.14 -2.25
C GLY A 13 -6.64 -1.03 -3.40
N ALA A 14 -6.50 -0.51 -4.62
CA ALA A 14 -5.95 -1.28 -5.73
C ALA A 14 -4.44 -1.51 -5.56
N HIS A 15 -3.73 -0.48 -5.09
CA HIS A 15 -2.31 -0.57 -4.76
C HIS A 15 -2.06 -1.49 -3.57
N HIS A 16 -2.86 -1.38 -2.52
CA HIS A 16 -2.83 -2.30 -1.36
C HIS A 16 -2.98 -3.77 -1.80
N LYS A 17 -3.98 -4.08 -2.61
CA LYS A 17 -4.19 -5.44 -3.12
C LYS A 17 -3.00 -5.95 -3.95
N ALA A 18 -2.35 -5.07 -4.72
CA ALA A 18 -1.16 -5.42 -5.48
C ALA A 18 0.02 -5.74 -4.56
N LEU A 19 0.22 -4.96 -3.49
CA LEU A 19 1.25 -5.22 -2.46
C LEU A 19 1.01 -6.56 -1.77
N LEU A 20 -0.21 -6.86 -1.33
CA LEU A 20 -0.55 -8.16 -0.71
C LEU A 20 -0.23 -9.34 -1.65
N THR A 21 -0.57 -9.19 -2.93
CA THR A 21 -0.33 -10.24 -3.94
C THR A 21 1.17 -10.43 -4.17
N GLY A 22 1.94 -9.35 -4.26
CA GLY A 22 3.38 -9.38 -4.40
C GLY A 22 4.07 -10.04 -3.21
N ALA A 23 3.74 -9.62 -1.98
CA ALA A 23 4.31 -10.18 -0.76
C ALA A 23 4.04 -11.69 -0.63
N ARG A 24 2.80 -12.13 -0.89
CA ARG A 24 2.45 -13.56 -0.89
C ARG A 24 3.19 -14.35 -1.96
N THR A 25 3.43 -13.74 -3.12
CA THR A 25 4.20 -14.37 -4.21
C THR A 25 5.66 -14.58 -3.80
N LEU A 26 6.28 -13.57 -3.18
CA LEU A 26 7.65 -13.66 -2.66
C LEU A 26 7.78 -14.77 -1.61
N TYR A 27 6.85 -14.84 -0.66
CA TYR A 27 6.84 -15.87 0.36
C TYR A 27 6.64 -17.28 -0.22
N THR A 28 5.68 -17.42 -1.15
CA THR A 28 5.41 -18.71 -1.82
C THR A 28 6.63 -19.21 -2.60
N ASN A 29 7.37 -18.29 -3.23
CA ASN A 29 8.60 -18.58 -3.94
C ASN A 29 9.82 -18.75 -3.00
N LYS A 30 9.62 -18.68 -1.68
CA LYS A 30 10.67 -18.79 -0.64
C LYS A 30 11.78 -17.76 -0.79
N VAL A 31 11.46 -16.58 -1.33
CA VAL A 31 12.39 -15.45 -1.46
C VAL A 31 12.52 -14.69 -0.14
N ILE A 32 11.45 -14.67 0.63
CA ILE A 32 11.34 -14.07 1.97
C ILE A 32 10.79 -15.10 2.94
N ASP A 33 11.01 -14.91 4.24
CA ASP A 33 10.45 -15.78 5.28
C ASP A 33 9.08 -15.27 5.80
N SER A 34 8.58 -15.91 6.85
CA SER A 34 7.28 -15.57 7.43
C SER A 34 7.29 -14.24 8.16
N ASP A 35 8.43 -13.86 8.73
CA ASP A 35 8.57 -12.64 9.52
C ASP A 35 8.64 -11.46 8.54
N ASP A 36 9.45 -11.59 7.48
CA ASP A 36 9.48 -10.65 6.36
C ASP A 36 8.08 -10.46 5.73
N LEU A 37 7.33 -11.56 5.53
CA LEU A 37 5.97 -11.49 5.01
C LEU A 37 5.07 -10.68 5.95
N CYS A 38 5.16 -10.91 7.27
CA CYS A 38 4.37 -10.18 8.25
C CYS A 38 4.65 -8.68 8.19
N ASP A 39 5.94 -8.30 8.17
CA ASP A 39 6.39 -6.91 8.08
C ASP A 39 5.87 -6.23 6.80
N LEU A 40 5.93 -6.92 5.66
CA LEU A 40 5.43 -6.38 4.39
C LEU A 40 3.91 -6.19 4.37
N LEU A 41 3.16 -7.07 5.03
CA LEU A 41 1.71 -6.95 5.15
C LEU A 41 1.34 -5.77 6.06
N GLU A 42 2.02 -5.63 7.21
CA GLU A 42 1.84 -4.50 8.12
C GLU A 42 2.17 -3.17 7.43
N LEU A 43 3.27 -3.11 6.68
CA LEU A 43 3.64 -1.92 5.92
C LEU A 43 2.61 -1.57 4.84
N ALA A 44 2.05 -2.58 4.15
CA ALA A 44 1.01 -2.36 3.15
C ALA A 44 -0.26 -1.79 3.80
N ASP A 45 -0.68 -2.32 4.95
CA ASP A 45 -1.82 -1.81 5.71
C ASP A 45 -1.59 -0.36 6.17
N GLY A 46 -0.39 -0.06 6.69
CA GLY A 46 0.00 1.31 7.07
C GLY A 46 -0.02 2.28 5.88
N ALA A 47 0.48 1.86 4.71
CA ALA A 47 0.43 2.67 3.50
C ALA A 47 -1.00 2.94 3.02
N LEU A 48 -1.90 1.95 3.16
CA LEU A 48 -3.33 2.11 2.84
C LEU A 48 -3.98 3.11 3.80
N ALA A 49 -3.75 2.98 5.10
CA ALA A 49 -4.31 3.88 6.12
C ALA A 49 -3.87 5.32 5.87
N PHE A 50 -2.57 5.55 5.66
CA PHE A 50 -2.02 6.86 5.33
C PHE A 50 -2.66 7.45 4.06
N ALA A 51 -2.79 6.64 3.00
CA ALA A 51 -3.39 7.10 1.75
C ALA A 51 -4.87 7.50 1.91
N VAL A 52 -5.62 6.76 2.72
CA VAL A 52 -7.03 7.07 3.03
C VAL A 52 -7.15 8.34 3.86
N GLU A 53 -6.33 8.49 4.92
CA GLU A 53 -6.29 9.70 5.74
C GLU A 53 -5.94 10.93 4.90
N TRP A 54 -4.90 10.84 4.07
CA TRP A 54 -4.48 11.93 3.19
C TRP A 54 -5.58 12.34 2.19
N MET A 55 -6.32 11.37 1.64
CA MET A 55 -7.47 11.65 0.79
C MET A 55 -8.60 12.35 1.55
N LEU A 56 -8.85 11.98 2.81
CA LEU A 56 -9.88 12.62 3.62
C LEU A 56 -9.48 14.04 3.99
N ASP A 57 -8.21 14.28 4.35
CA ASP A 57 -7.68 15.61 4.65
C ASP A 57 -7.82 16.55 3.44
N ILE A 58 -7.45 16.11 2.23
CA ILE A 58 -7.61 16.92 1.00
C ILE A 58 -9.07 17.25 0.70
N ASN A 59 -9.99 16.32 0.98
CA ASN A 59 -11.42 16.58 0.77
C ASN A 59 -12.04 17.42 1.90
N SER A 60 -11.32 17.67 3.00
CA SER A 60 -11.79 18.44 4.15
C SER A 60 -11.34 19.89 4.15
N ASP A 61 -10.47 20.31 3.22
CA ASP A 61 -10.07 21.70 2.99
C ASP A 61 -11.18 22.52 2.27
N GLU A 62 -12.39 22.56 2.83
CA GLU A 62 -13.44 23.61 2.59
C GLU A 62 -13.51 24.61 3.75
#